data_AF-A0AA36IAM1-F1
#
_entry.id   AF-A0AA36IAM1-F1
#
_cell.length_a   1.000
_cell.length_b   1.000
_cell.length_c   1.000
_cell.angle_alpha   90.00
_cell.angle_beta   90.00
_cell.angle_gamma   90.00
#
_symmetry.space_group_name_H-M   'P 1'
#
loop_
_entity.id
_entity.type
_entity.pdbx_description
1 polymer ?
#
loop_
_entity_poly.entity_id
_entity_poly.type
_entity_poly.pdbx_seq_one_letter_code
_entity_poly.pdbx_strand_id
1 'polypeptide(L)'
;MGNMERYVAMAVAFSLGPAHLTWSPGEIDLPKRRSQVFLLGPSHFLPRHLEEAHIAFERTDTSKHCVSLARREVDSMALEALPIFHRCTWEIIQEAYQNYDHTVLLVPNWYFGNRYVQQLKTPQDLFLDLPLEAYNVVRENVQPEHNEVMVRHGLSCLECLTKSFPRLKLIFWCIARRTLIPNRTSSVPLEGQYLQVASRFPENTLDLLRHCDWETFTRQHTKDNCGHPKRQGYELIFRLIDDIRG
;
A
#
# COMPACT_ATOMS: atom_id res chain seq x y z
N MET A 1 -34.04 16.29 -23.21
CA MET A 1 -33.70 14.96 -22.67
C MET A 1 -33.21 14.11 -23.83
N GLY A 2 -31.97 13.65 -23.97
CA GLY A 2 -30.77 13.72 -23.15
C GLY A 2 -29.59 13.14 -23.99
N ASN A 3 -28.37 13.46 -23.55
CA ASN A 3 -27.11 12.76 -23.81
C ASN A 3 -26.68 12.44 -25.26
N MET A 4 -26.01 13.40 -25.92
CA MET A 4 -25.07 13.07 -27.02
C MET A 4 -24.02 14.17 -27.32
N GLU A 5 -23.43 14.81 -26.31
CA GLU A 5 -22.44 15.91 -26.52
C GLU A 5 -21.17 15.82 -25.66
N ARG A 6 -20.56 14.62 -25.52
CA ARG A 6 -19.24 14.53 -24.86
C ARG A 6 -18.17 13.67 -25.55
N TYR A 7 -18.34 13.31 -26.82
CA TYR A 7 -17.31 12.55 -27.56
C TYR A 7 -17.08 13.08 -28.97
N VAL A 8 -16.69 14.35 -29.12
CA VAL A 8 -15.93 14.83 -30.30
C VAL A 8 -15.04 16.00 -29.86
N ALA A 9 -13.87 15.70 -29.32
CA ALA A 9 -12.78 16.68 -29.17
C ALA A 9 -11.41 15.99 -29.18
N MET A 10 -11.20 15.06 -30.11
CA MET A 10 -9.88 14.53 -30.43
C MET A 10 -9.89 14.02 -31.88
N ALA A 11 -9.92 14.96 -32.82
CA ALA A 11 -9.44 14.86 -34.20
C ALA A 11 -10.13 15.93 -35.04
N VAL A 12 -9.59 17.16 -35.05
CA VAL A 12 -9.42 18.02 -36.24
C VAL A 12 -8.63 19.24 -35.73
N ALA A 13 -7.32 19.20 -35.90
CA ALA A 13 -6.48 20.39 -35.93
C ALA A 13 -5.31 20.15 -36.91
N PHE A 14 -5.68 19.75 -38.13
CA PHE A 14 -4.81 19.76 -39.29
C PHE A 14 -5.55 20.51 -40.40
N SER A 15 -5.48 21.83 -40.35
CA SER A 15 -5.66 22.78 -41.45
C SER A 15 -5.99 24.14 -40.85
N LEU A 16 -5.00 25.03 -40.84
CA LEU A 16 -5.09 26.46 -41.15
C LEU A 16 -3.70 27.07 -40.85
N GLY A 17 -3.19 27.83 -41.81
CA GLY A 17 -1.82 28.37 -41.84
C GLY A 17 -1.53 29.46 -40.79
N PRO A 18 -0.38 30.14 -40.92
CA PRO A 18 0.37 30.70 -39.81
C PRO A 18 -0.22 32.03 -39.35
N ALA A 19 -1.09 31.97 -38.34
CA ALA A 19 -1.34 33.12 -37.49
C ALA A 19 -0.31 33.08 -36.37
N HIS A 20 0.48 34.14 -36.27
CA HIS A 20 1.42 34.39 -35.18
C HIS A 20 0.69 34.38 -33.83
N LEU A 21 0.57 33.19 -33.24
CA LEU A 21 0.29 32.99 -31.82
C LEU A 21 1.66 32.81 -31.16
N THR A 22 2.16 33.88 -30.57
CA THR A 22 3.21 33.80 -29.56
C THR A 22 2.66 32.95 -28.41
N TRP A 23 2.97 31.65 -28.46
CA TRP A 23 2.76 30.73 -27.36
C TRP A 23 3.74 31.15 -26.26
N SER A 24 3.25 31.97 -25.34
CA SER A 24 3.90 32.06 -24.04
C SER A 24 3.65 30.71 -23.38
N PRO A 25 4.67 30.00 -22.87
CA PRO A 25 4.42 28.84 -22.06
C PRO A 25 3.70 29.35 -20.82
N GLY A 26 2.36 29.30 -20.85
CA GLY A 26 1.58 29.37 -19.64
C GLY A 26 2.13 28.25 -18.77
N GLU A 27 2.65 28.61 -17.61
CA GLU A 27 2.97 27.66 -16.57
C GLU A 27 1.74 26.76 -16.43
N ILE A 28 1.84 25.53 -16.96
CA ILE A 28 0.96 24.48 -16.53
C ILE A 28 1.35 24.35 -15.07
N ASP A 29 0.50 24.90 -14.21
CA ASP A 29 0.60 24.79 -12.77
C ASP A 29 0.39 23.30 -12.48
N LEU A 30 1.46 22.51 -12.68
CA LEU A 30 1.52 21.13 -12.26
C LEU A 30 1.17 21.18 -10.78
N PRO A 31 0.15 20.46 -10.33
CA PRO A 31 -0.27 20.54 -8.94
C PRO A 31 0.97 20.38 -8.07
N LYS A 32 1.32 21.44 -7.32
CA LYS A 32 2.42 21.40 -6.36
C LYS A 32 2.21 20.15 -5.53
N ARG A 33 3.18 19.23 -5.57
CA ARG A 33 3.16 18.04 -4.72
C ARG A 33 2.83 18.48 -3.31
N ARG A 34 1.86 17.83 -2.69
CA ARG A 34 1.51 18.11 -1.30
C ARG A 34 2.62 17.52 -0.44
N SER A 35 3.23 18.33 0.41
CA SER A 35 4.19 17.87 1.42
C SER A 35 3.43 17.04 2.50
N GLN A 36 3.91 15.91 3.08
CA GLN A 36 5.24 15.26 3.00
C GLN A 36 5.22 13.72 2.81
N VAL A 37 4.28 12.93 3.38
CA VAL A 37 4.29 11.45 3.27
C VAL A 37 2.88 10.92 3.15
N PHE A 38 2.63 9.95 2.28
CA PHE A 38 1.37 9.20 2.25
C PHE A 38 1.58 7.80 2.81
N LEU A 39 0.88 7.48 3.91
CA LEU A 39 0.88 6.15 4.51
C LEU A 39 -0.38 5.37 4.10
N LEU A 40 -0.19 4.29 3.34
CA LEU A 40 -1.19 3.27 3.05
C LEU A 40 -0.96 2.07 3.96
N GLY A 41 -1.93 1.64 4.75
CA GLY A 41 -1.75 0.45 5.57
C GLY A 41 -3.02 -0.28 5.91
N PRO A 42 -2.92 -1.51 6.44
CA PRO A 42 -4.08 -2.33 6.74
C PRO A 42 -4.93 -1.70 7.85
N SER A 43 -6.24 -2.01 7.86
CA SER A 43 -7.31 -1.59 8.80
C SER A 43 -7.02 -1.70 10.30
N HIS A 44 -5.81 -2.14 10.70
CA HIS A 44 -5.34 -2.18 12.07
C HIS A 44 -4.99 -0.79 12.66
N PHE A 45 -5.14 0.29 11.89
CA PHE A 45 -5.15 1.64 12.45
C PHE A 45 -6.50 1.90 13.13
N LEU A 46 -6.49 1.91 14.46
CA LEU A 46 -7.61 2.44 15.22
C LEU A 46 -7.56 3.97 15.08
N PRO A 47 -8.63 4.64 14.58
CA PRO A 47 -8.65 6.09 14.33
C PRO A 47 -8.12 6.91 15.51
N ARG A 48 -8.47 6.50 16.73
CA ARG A 48 -8.03 7.11 17.98
C ARG A 48 -6.50 7.25 18.12
N HIS A 49 -5.72 6.26 17.67
CA HIS A 49 -4.26 6.31 17.82
C HIS A 49 -3.58 7.12 16.70
N LEU A 50 -4.25 7.32 15.57
CA LEU A 50 -3.80 8.25 14.52
C LEU A 50 -4.04 9.71 14.94
N GLU A 51 -5.18 9.95 15.58
CA GLU A 51 -5.52 11.25 16.18
C GLU A 51 -4.54 11.62 17.31
N GLU A 52 -4.20 10.66 18.19
CA GLU A 52 -3.20 10.85 19.26
C GLU A 52 -1.78 11.10 18.72
N ALA A 53 -1.50 10.75 17.46
CA ALA A 53 -0.22 10.98 16.78
C ALA A 53 -0.17 12.30 15.98
N HIS A 54 -1.19 13.15 16.09
CA HIS A 54 -1.33 14.39 15.33
C HIS A 54 -1.29 14.22 13.81
N ILE A 55 -1.67 13.05 13.33
CA ILE A 55 -1.74 12.79 11.89
C ILE A 55 -3.14 13.09 11.43
N ALA A 56 -3.27 14.04 10.49
CA ALA A 56 -4.54 14.26 9.81
C ALA A 56 -4.95 12.93 9.13
N PHE A 57 -6.19 12.51 9.38
CA PHE A 57 -6.70 11.20 8.98
C PHE A 57 -8.04 11.37 8.26
N GLU A 58 -8.14 10.89 7.03
CA GLU A 58 -9.41 10.72 6.34
C GLU A 58 -9.65 9.22 6.13
N ARG A 59 -10.70 8.69 6.78
CA ARG A 59 -11.19 7.34 6.49
C ARG A 59 -12.04 7.43 5.23
N THR A 60 -11.46 7.05 4.10
CA THR A 60 -12.25 6.94 2.87
C THR A 60 -13.14 5.71 2.95
N ASP A 61 -14.43 5.90 2.73
CA ASP A 61 -15.37 4.80 2.56
C ASP A 61 -14.98 4.01 1.31
N THR A 62 -14.47 2.81 1.52
CA THR A 62 -14.03 1.91 0.45
C THR A 62 -15.20 1.43 -0.39
N SER A 63 -16.46 1.67 -0.01
CA SER A 63 -17.66 1.29 -0.78
C SER A 63 -17.71 1.87 -2.21
N LYS A 64 -16.82 2.80 -2.54
CA LYS A 64 -16.62 3.33 -3.89
C LYS A 64 -15.31 2.77 -4.44
N HIS A 65 -15.38 2.08 -5.58
CA HIS A 65 -14.23 1.58 -6.37
C HIS A 65 -13.15 2.64 -6.66
N CYS A 66 -13.45 3.91 -6.46
CA CYS A 66 -12.54 5.03 -6.64
C CYS A 66 -12.35 5.71 -5.28
N VAL A 67 -11.32 5.28 -4.55
CA VAL A 67 -10.87 5.96 -3.34
C VAL A 67 -10.10 7.19 -3.79
N SER A 68 -10.80 8.32 -3.96
CA SER A 68 -10.13 9.61 -4.17
C SER A 68 -9.27 9.92 -2.96
N LEU A 69 -8.01 10.30 -3.17
CA LEU A 69 -7.21 10.89 -2.11
C LEU A 69 -7.95 12.10 -1.54
N ALA A 70 -7.84 12.27 -0.22
CA ALA A 70 -8.40 13.39 0.52
C ALA A 70 -8.08 14.74 -0.15
N ARG A 71 -9.03 15.68 -0.16
CA ARG A 71 -8.90 16.97 -0.87
C ARG A 71 -8.04 18.00 -0.12
N ARG A 72 -7.66 17.72 1.13
CA ARG A 72 -6.88 18.63 2.01
C ARG A 72 -5.42 18.14 2.13
N GLU A 73 -4.53 18.95 2.68
CA GLU A 73 -3.20 18.49 3.09
C GLU A 73 -3.38 17.46 4.22
N VAL A 74 -3.14 16.19 3.91
CA VAL A 74 -3.29 15.10 4.88
C VAL A 74 -2.02 14.26 4.83
N ASP A 75 -1.35 14.13 5.98
CA ASP A 75 -0.08 13.40 6.11
C ASP A 75 -0.23 11.87 6.16
N SER A 76 -1.46 11.34 6.01
CA SER A 76 -1.72 9.89 5.90
C SER A 76 -3.13 9.57 5.43
N MET A 77 -3.34 8.36 4.90
CA MET A 77 -4.67 7.80 4.66
C MET A 77 -4.65 6.29 4.97
N ALA A 78 -5.15 5.91 6.15
CA ALA A 78 -5.31 4.48 6.43
C ALA A 78 -6.54 3.96 5.68
N LEU A 79 -6.32 2.96 4.82
CA LEU A 79 -7.38 2.27 4.11
C LEU A 79 -7.65 0.90 4.72
N GLU A 80 -8.87 0.40 4.52
CA GLU A 80 -9.15 -0.97 4.90
C GLU A 80 -8.27 -1.93 4.10
N ALA A 81 -7.82 -3.00 4.76
CA ALA A 81 -6.68 -3.78 4.32
C ALA A 81 -6.95 -4.64 3.08
N LEU A 82 -6.78 -4.10 1.88
CA LEU A 82 -6.90 -4.93 0.68
C LEU A 82 -5.72 -5.89 0.53
N PRO A 83 -5.90 -7.06 -0.12
CA PRO A 83 -4.79 -7.90 -0.54
C PRO A 83 -3.80 -7.10 -1.41
N ILE A 84 -2.51 -7.43 -1.33
CA ILE A 84 -1.48 -6.74 -2.12
C ILE A 84 -1.72 -6.83 -3.63
N PHE A 85 -2.35 -7.91 -4.07
CA PHE A 85 -2.72 -8.18 -5.47
C PHE A 85 -4.09 -7.62 -5.86
N HIS A 86 -4.73 -6.79 -5.04
CA HIS A 86 -5.97 -6.12 -5.40
C HIS A 86 -5.68 -4.92 -6.33
N ARG A 87 -6.49 -4.71 -7.38
CA ARG A 87 -6.29 -3.60 -8.34
C ARG A 87 -6.30 -2.22 -7.69
N CYS A 88 -7.26 -1.98 -6.80
CA CYS A 88 -7.30 -0.76 -5.99
C CYS A 88 -5.97 -0.47 -5.25
N THR A 89 -5.23 -1.47 -4.76
CA THR A 89 -3.91 -1.26 -4.14
C THR A 89 -2.93 -0.60 -5.11
N TRP A 90 -2.89 -1.08 -6.37
CA TRP A 90 -2.08 -0.46 -7.43
C TRP A 90 -2.52 0.97 -7.72
N GLU A 91 -3.83 1.18 -7.92
CA GLU A 91 -4.39 2.48 -8.30
C GLU A 91 -4.13 3.56 -7.24
N ILE A 92 -4.32 3.22 -5.96
CA ILE A 92 -4.05 4.14 -4.85
C ILE A 92 -2.56 4.46 -4.74
N ILE A 93 -1.68 3.46 -4.89
CA ILE A 93 -0.24 3.70 -4.87
C ILE A 93 0.16 4.60 -6.04
N GLN A 94 -0.38 4.36 -7.23
CA GLN A 94 -0.13 5.18 -8.40
C GLN A 94 -0.56 6.64 -8.17
N GLU A 95 -1.77 6.85 -7.65
CA GLU A 95 -2.29 8.19 -7.33
C GLU A 95 -1.43 8.86 -6.25
N ALA A 96 -1.10 8.15 -5.18
CA ALA A 96 -0.28 8.69 -4.09
C ALA A 96 1.13 9.05 -4.56
N TYR A 97 1.75 8.20 -5.37
CA TYR A 97 3.11 8.42 -5.87
C TYR A 97 3.23 9.66 -6.76
N GLN A 98 2.14 10.02 -7.46
CA GLN A 98 2.08 11.23 -8.28
C GLN A 98 1.92 12.50 -7.45
N ASN A 99 1.21 12.41 -6.32
CA ASN A 99 0.77 13.58 -5.56
C ASN A 99 1.60 13.89 -4.29
N TYR A 100 2.36 12.92 -3.76
CA TYR A 100 3.15 13.07 -2.54
C TYR A 100 4.66 12.87 -2.78
N ASP A 101 5.47 13.45 -1.90
CA ASP A 101 6.93 13.31 -1.97
C ASP A 101 7.39 11.90 -1.63
N HIS A 102 6.78 11.33 -0.59
CA HIS A 102 7.00 9.96 -0.16
C HIS A 102 5.69 9.18 -0.12
N THR A 103 5.75 7.92 -0.54
CA THR A 103 4.65 6.96 -0.42
C THR A 103 5.17 5.79 0.40
N VAL A 104 4.44 5.43 1.44
CA VAL A 104 4.76 4.32 2.34
C VAL A 104 3.60 3.34 2.32
N LEU A 105 3.87 2.10 1.98
CA LEU A 105 2.93 0.99 2.05
C LEU A 105 3.28 0.09 3.25
N LEU A 106 2.40 0.02 4.24
CA LEU A 106 2.37 -1.10 5.17
C LEU A 106 1.80 -2.29 4.42
N VAL A 107 2.68 -3.23 4.11
CA VAL A 107 2.33 -4.39 3.30
C VAL A 107 1.30 -5.24 4.06
N PRO A 108 0.15 -5.54 3.44
CA PRO A 108 -0.89 -6.34 4.08
C PRO A 108 -0.39 -7.74 4.39
N ASN A 109 -1.12 -8.43 5.25
CA ASN A 109 -0.88 -9.83 5.53
C ASN A 109 -1.01 -10.69 4.26
N TRP A 110 -0.05 -11.60 4.03
CA TRP A 110 -0.06 -12.53 2.90
C TRP A 110 -1.36 -13.31 2.74
N TYR A 111 -2.09 -13.55 3.84
CA TYR A 111 -3.30 -14.38 3.81
C TYR A 111 -4.58 -13.64 3.43
N PHE A 112 -4.55 -12.31 3.25
CA PHE A 112 -5.71 -11.58 2.75
C PHE A 112 -6.04 -12.02 1.32
N GLY A 113 -7.31 -12.33 1.07
CA GLY A 113 -7.78 -12.82 -0.22
C GLY A 113 -7.52 -14.30 -0.48
N ASN A 114 -7.18 -15.10 0.55
CA ASN A 114 -6.87 -16.52 0.36
C ASN A 114 -8.03 -17.38 -0.17
N ARG A 115 -9.26 -16.86 -0.20
CA ARG A 115 -10.39 -17.47 -0.93
C ARG A 115 -10.22 -17.45 -2.46
N TYR A 116 -9.38 -16.55 -2.97
CA TYR A 116 -9.10 -16.37 -4.40
C TYR A 116 -7.79 -17.04 -4.84
N VAL A 117 -7.17 -17.89 -3.99
CA VAL A 117 -5.87 -18.53 -4.29
C VAL A 117 -5.86 -19.29 -5.62
N GLN A 118 -6.99 -19.87 -6.04
CA GLN A 118 -7.08 -20.56 -7.33
C GLN A 118 -6.95 -19.59 -8.52
N GLN A 119 -7.47 -18.36 -8.40
CA GLN A 119 -7.30 -17.33 -9.43
C GLN A 119 -5.84 -16.89 -9.54
N LEU A 120 -5.09 -16.88 -8.43
CA LEU A 120 -3.66 -16.57 -8.42
C LEU A 120 -2.80 -17.65 -9.08
N LYS A 121 -3.28 -18.90 -9.14
CA LYS A 121 -2.57 -19.99 -9.84
C LYS A 121 -2.64 -19.86 -11.36
N THR A 122 -3.60 -19.11 -11.89
CA THR A 122 -3.81 -18.90 -13.32
C THR A 122 -3.37 -17.48 -13.69
N PRO A 123 -2.14 -17.28 -14.21
CA PRO A 123 -1.56 -15.94 -14.34
C PRO A 123 -2.09 -15.28 -15.61
N GLN A 124 -3.23 -14.60 -15.51
CA GLN A 124 -3.66 -13.64 -16.53
C GLN A 124 -3.23 -12.22 -16.16
N ASP A 125 -3.49 -11.81 -14.93
CA ASP A 125 -3.12 -10.50 -14.39
C ASP A 125 -2.45 -10.63 -13.01
N LEU A 126 -1.51 -9.72 -12.74
CA LEU A 126 -0.85 -9.61 -11.43
C LEU A 126 -1.76 -8.94 -10.38
N PHE A 127 -2.53 -7.93 -10.80
CA PHE A 127 -3.47 -7.21 -9.94
C PHE A 127 -4.92 -7.52 -10.38
N LEU A 128 -5.69 -8.10 -9.47
CA LEU A 128 -7.03 -8.62 -9.72
C LEU A 128 -8.12 -7.63 -9.29
N ASP A 129 -9.20 -7.59 -10.06
CA ASP A 129 -10.45 -6.92 -9.71
C ASP A 129 -11.26 -7.81 -8.77
N LEU A 130 -11.01 -7.64 -7.47
CA LEU A 130 -11.69 -8.39 -6.43
C LEU A 130 -12.77 -7.55 -5.75
N PRO A 131 -13.76 -8.20 -5.13
CA PRO A 131 -14.66 -7.51 -4.21
C PRO A 131 -13.90 -6.92 -3.03
N LEU A 132 -14.39 -5.82 -2.47
CA LEU A 132 -13.73 -5.11 -1.37
C LEU A 132 -13.65 -5.95 -0.10
N GLU A 133 -14.56 -6.90 0.10
CA GLU A 133 -14.52 -7.89 1.18
C GLU A 133 -13.41 -8.95 1.02
N ALA A 134 -12.58 -8.86 -0.02
CA ALA A 134 -11.44 -9.74 -0.24
C ALA A 134 -10.36 -9.66 0.85
N TYR A 135 -10.42 -8.68 1.76
CA TYR A 135 -9.53 -8.63 2.92
C TYR A 135 -9.72 -9.80 3.90
N ASN A 136 -10.86 -10.50 3.87
CA ASN A 136 -11.16 -11.57 4.80
C ASN A 136 -10.24 -12.80 4.61
N VAL A 137 -9.77 -13.37 5.72
CA VAL A 137 -9.00 -14.63 5.75
C VAL A 137 -9.95 -15.79 6.04
N VAL A 138 -10.02 -16.74 5.11
CA VAL A 138 -10.71 -18.02 5.30
C VAL A 138 -9.74 -19.00 5.94
N ARG A 139 -9.96 -19.37 7.22
CA ARG A 139 -8.96 -20.13 8.00
C ARG A 139 -8.63 -21.48 7.39
N GLU A 140 -9.64 -22.12 6.81
CA GLU A 140 -9.55 -23.42 6.15
C GLU A 140 -8.58 -23.38 4.96
N ASN A 141 -8.41 -22.20 4.34
CA ASN A 141 -7.53 -21.99 3.19
C ASN A 141 -6.09 -21.60 3.58
N VAL A 142 -5.75 -21.49 4.87
CA VAL A 142 -4.37 -21.25 5.33
C VAL A 142 -3.63 -22.60 5.38
N GLN A 143 -3.29 -23.11 4.19
CA GLN A 143 -2.59 -24.38 3.99
C GLN A 143 -1.21 -24.13 3.36
N PRO A 144 -0.19 -24.98 3.58
CA PRO A 144 1.16 -24.76 3.06
C PRO A 144 1.21 -24.41 1.56
N GLU A 145 0.56 -25.22 0.71
CA GLU A 145 0.52 -25.00 -0.74
C GLU A 145 -0.15 -23.68 -1.14
N HIS A 146 -1.22 -23.30 -0.42
CA HIS A 146 -1.89 -22.02 -0.65
C HIS A 146 -1.00 -20.87 -0.20
N ASN A 147 -0.33 -21.00 0.94
CA ASN A 147 0.56 -19.98 1.46
C ASN A 147 1.72 -19.71 0.50
N GLU A 148 2.27 -20.75 -0.14
CA GLU A 148 3.29 -20.60 -1.19
C GLU A 148 2.78 -19.80 -2.39
N VAL A 149 1.57 -20.10 -2.88
CA VAL A 149 0.97 -19.35 -4.00
C VAL A 149 0.76 -17.89 -3.61
N MET A 150 0.17 -17.64 -2.43
CA MET A 150 -0.13 -16.31 -1.93
C MET A 150 1.15 -15.47 -1.75
N VAL A 151 2.19 -16.05 -1.14
CA VAL A 151 3.48 -15.39 -0.94
C VAL A 151 4.15 -15.11 -2.29
N ARG A 152 4.25 -16.11 -3.16
CA ARG A 152 4.90 -15.96 -4.48
C ARG A 152 4.23 -14.87 -5.30
N HIS A 153 2.91 -14.89 -5.39
CA HIS A 153 2.15 -13.87 -6.13
C HIS A 153 2.27 -12.49 -5.47
N GLY A 154 2.21 -12.43 -4.15
CA GLY A 154 2.40 -11.20 -3.39
C GLY A 154 3.79 -10.59 -3.59
N LEU A 155 4.84 -11.42 -3.66
CA LEU A 155 6.20 -10.97 -3.98
C LEU A 155 6.29 -10.42 -5.41
N SER A 156 5.69 -11.10 -6.39
CA SER A 156 5.61 -10.57 -7.77
C SER A 156 4.91 -9.20 -7.81
N CYS A 157 3.85 -9.00 -7.02
CA CYS A 157 3.17 -7.70 -6.91
C CYS A 157 4.11 -6.63 -6.34
N LEU A 158 4.84 -6.95 -5.26
CA LEU A 158 5.80 -6.01 -4.68
C LEU A 158 6.93 -5.66 -5.63
N GLU A 159 7.46 -6.63 -6.39
CA GLU A 159 8.48 -6.38 -7.41
C GLU A 159 7.97 -5.46 -8.51
N CYS A 160 6.73 -5.66 -8.96
CA CYS A 160 6.11 -4.77 -9.93
C CYS A 160 5.94 -3.35 -9.37
N LEU A 161 5.47 -3.23 -8.12
CA LEU A 161 5.28 -1.95 -7.44
C LEU A 161 6.60 -1.21 -7.25
N THR A 162 7.64 -1.84 -6.70
CA THR A 162 8.93 -1.19 -6.44
C THR A 162 9.68 -0.84 -7.73
N LYS A 163 9.52 -1.63 -8.79
CA LYS A 163 10.04 -1.28 -10.12
C LYS A 163 9.32 -0.08 -10.73
N SER A 164 8.00 0.00 -10.58
CA SER A 164 7.17 1.08 -11.15
C SER A 164 7.23 2.36 -10.33
N PHE A 165 7.44 2.23 -9.03
CA PHE A 165 7.48 3.31 -8.05
C PHE A 165 8.76 3.22 -7.21
N PRO A 166 9.95 3.56 -7.76
CA PRO A 166 11.23 3.32 -7.08
C PRO A 166 11.40 3.99 -5.71
N ARG A 167 10.68 5.10 -5.46
CA ARG A 167 10.70 5.81 -4.17
C ARG A 167 9.66 5.28 -3.16
N LEU A 168 8.85 4.30 -3.54
CA LEU A 168 7.89 3.65 -2.64
C LEU A 168 8.65 3.01 -1.48
N LYS A 169 8.18 3.24 -0.26
CA LYS A 169 8.70 2.63 0.96
C LYS A 169 7.75 1.57 1.48
N LEU A 170 8.28 0.51 2.06
CA LEU A 170 7.55 -0.66 2.50
C LEU A 170 7.78 -0.89 3.99
N ILE A 171 6.70 -1.10 4.74
CA ILE A 171 6.73 -1.56 6.14
C ILE A 171 6.09 -2.94 6.21
N PHE A 172 6.86 -3.97 6.56
CA PHE A 172 6.40 -5.36 6.63
C PHE A 172 5.84 -5.73 8.02
N TRP A 173 4.93 -4.92 8.57
CA TRP A 173 4.44 -5.04 9.96
C TRP A 173 3.78 -6.38 10.28
N CYS A 174 2.73 -6.74 9.54
CA CYS A 174 1.99 -7.99 9.77
C CYS A 174 2.86 -9.23 9.53
N ILE A 175 3.81 -9.12 8.60
CA ILE A 175 4.75 -10.18 8.25
C ILE A 175 5.77 -10.37 9.37
N ALA A 176 6.33 -9.29 9.90
CA ALA A 176 7.16 -9.31 11.10
C ALA A 176 6.43 -9.98 12.26
N ARG A 177 5.19 -9.56 12.57
CA ARG A 177 4.43 -10.17 13.67
C ARG A 177 4.29 -11.69 13.55
N ARG A 178 4.14 -12.20 12.33
CA ARG A 178 3.95 -13.63 12.05
C ARG A 178 5.25 -14.42 12.02
N THR A 179 6.38 -13.76 11.82
CA THR A 179 7.65 -14.43 11.51
C THR A 179 8.72 -14.17 12.57
N LEU A 180 8.68 -13.02 13.27
CA LEU A 180 9.50 -12.74 14.46
C LEU A 180 8.82 -13.27 15.73
N ILE A 181 8.42 -14.55 15.72
CA ILE A 181 7.81 -15.20 16.89
C ILE A 181 8.87 -16.06 17.58
N PRO A 182 9.28 -15.73 18.81
CA PRO A 182 10.25 -16.55 19.54
C PRO A 182 9.74 -17.99 19.71
N ASN A 183 10.61 -18.96 19.46
CA ASN A 183 10.37 -20.39 19.70
C ASN A 183 9.11 -20.96 19.01
N ARG A 184 8.69 -20.41 17.87
CA ARG A 184 7.57 -20.95 17.07
C ARG A 184 7.89 -21.00 15.59
N THR A 185 7.43 -22.05 14.94
CA THR A 185 7.49 -22.18 13.47
C THR A 185 6.40 -21.32 12.83
N SER A 186 6.77 -20.51 11.85
CA SER A 186 5.83 -19.73 11.05
C SER A 186 5.18 -20.59 9.97
N SER A 187 3.89 -20.37 9.71
CA SER A 187 3.19 -20.93 8.54
C SER A 187 3.50 -20.17 7.24
N VAL A 188 4.32 -19.13 7.31
CA VAL A 188 4.76 -18.34 6.16
C VAL A 188 5.99 -19.03 5.54
N PRO A 189 5.94 -19.38 4.24
CA PRO A 189 7.08 -19.86 3.47
C PRO A 189 8.32 -18.98 3.65
N LEU A 190 9.51 -19.57 3.56
CA LEU A 190 10.79 -18.90 3.87
C LEU A 190 10.91 -17.57 3.11
N GLU A 191 10.64 -17.56 1.81
CA GLU A 191 10.74 -16.38 0.95
C GLU A 191 9.77 -15.25 1.33
N GLY A 192 8.69 -15.57 2.07
CA GLY A 192 7.73 -14.60 2.59
C GLY A 192 8.02 -14.14 4.02
N GLN A 193 9.09 -14.65 4.65
CA GLN A 193 9.46 -14.27 6.00
C GLN A 193 10.14 -12.91 6.04
N TYR A 194 9.97 -12.20 7.16
CA TYR A 194 10.40 -10.81 7.31
C TYR A 194 11.85 -10.55 6.88
N LEU A 195 12.81 -11.33 7.41
CA LEU A 195 14.22 -11.15 7.08
C LEU A 195 14.50 -11.35 5.59
N GLN A 196 13.83 -12.32 4.97
CA GLN A 196 13.98 -12.59 3.54
C GLN A 196 13.40 -11.45 2.70
N VAL A 197 12.18 -10.99 3.01
CA VAL A 197 11.55 -9.90 2.23
C VAL A 197 12.24 -8.55 2.44
N ALA A 198 12.68 -8.24 3.67
CA ALA A 198 13.46 -7.03 3.93
C ALA A 198 14.78 -7.03 3.13
N SER A 199 15.47 -8.17 3.09
CA SER A 199 16.71 -8.31 2.31
C SER A 199 16.49 -8.27 0.80
N ARG A 200 15.30 -8.68 0.31
CA ARG A 200 14.95 -8.66 -1.12
C ARG A 200 14.67 -7.24 -1.63
N PHE A 201 14.17 -6.36 -0.76
CA PHE A 201 13.81 -4.97 -1.11
C PHE A 201 14.58 -3.94 -0.25
N PRO A 202 15.93 -3.95 -0.24
CA PRO A 202 16.71 -3.19 0.73
C PRO A 202 16.50 -1.67 0.62
N GLU A 203 16.40 -1.15 -0.61
CA GLU A 203 16.20 0.28 -0.86
C GLU A 203 14.78 0.76 -0.59
N ASN A 204 13.80 -0.16 -0.59
CA ASN A 204 12.39 0.17 -0.36
C ASN A 204 11.96 -0.11 1.07
N THR A 205 12.67 -0.94 1.83
CA THR A 205 12.22 -1.36 3.16
C THR A 205 12.53 -0.32 4.24
N LEU A 206 11.53 0.02 5.04
CA LEU A 206 11.71 0.67 6.35
C LEU A 206 11.81 -0.44 7.41
N ASP A 207 13.05 -0.80 7.75
CA ASP A 207 13.34 -1.97 8.59
C ASP A 207 12.97 -1.71 10.05
N LEU A 208 11.96 -2.44 10.55
CA LEU A 208 11.54 -2.43 11.95
C LEU A 208 12.71 -2.71 12.91
N LEU A 209 13.63 -3.61 12.53
CA LEU A 209 14.75 -4.02 13.37
C LEU A 209 15.83 -2.95 13.53
N ARG A 210 15.72 -1.83 12.80
CA ARG A 210 16.55 -0.65 13.02
C ARG A 210 16.33 -0.04 14.41
N HIS A 211 15.10 -0.10 14.93
CA HIS A 211 14.68 0.61 16.15
C HIS A 211 14.13 -0.32 17.24
N CYS A 212 14.04 -1.62 16.97
CA CYS A 212 13.63 -2.63 17.95
C CYS A 212 14.43 -3.93 17.77
N ASP A 213 14.56 -4.72 18.82
CA ASP A 213 15.14 -6.05 18.69
C ASP A 213 14.09 -7.11 18.30
N TRP A 214 14.58 -8.15 17.61
CA TRP A 214 13.75 -9.26 17.13
C TRP A 214 12.97 -9.96 18.26
N GLU A 215 13.60 -10.15 19.42
CA GLU A 215 13.05 -10.96 20.50
C GLU A 215 11.89 -10.25 21.21
N THR A 216 11.96 -8.92 21.30
CA THR A 216 10.96 -8.13 21.99
C THR A 216 9.91 -7.52 21.08
N PHE A 217 10.11 -7.48 19.75
CA PHE A 217 9.17 -6.89 18.78
C PHE A 217 7.71 -7.29 19.07
N THR A 218 7.45 -8.60 19.05
CA THR A 218 6.10 -9.15 19.26
C THR A 218 5.53 -8.72 20.62
N ARG A 219 6.33 -8.73 21.69
CA ARG A 219 5.86 -8.44 23.05
C ARG A 219 5.61 -6.95 23.28
N GLN A 220 6.52 -6.09 22.83
CA GLN A 220 6.51 -4.66 23.12
C GLN A 220 5.61 -3.89 22.16
N HIS A 221 5.59 -4.25 20.88
CA HIS A 221 4.99 -3.43 19.84
C HIS A 221 3.64 -3.94 19.33
N THR A 222 3.27 -5.19 19.62
CA THR A 222 2.02 -5.79 19.11
C THR A 222 1.06 -6.17 20.23
N LYS A 223 -0.23 -5.89 20.03
CA LYS A 223 -1.32 -6.08 20.99
C LYS A 223 -1.84 -7.51 21.01
N ASP A 224 -1.92 -8.13 19.85
CA ASP A 224 -2.55 -9.44 19.67
C ASP A 224 -1.88 -10.27 18.56
N ASN A 225 -2.48 -11.43 18.27
CA ASN A 225 -2.02 -12.35 17.22
C ASN A 225 -2.41 -11.91 15.81
N CYS A 226 -3.29 -10.92 15.67
CA CYS A 226 -3.67 -10.34 14.39
C CYS A 226 -2.65 -9.29 13.93
N GLY A 227 -1.80 -8.82 14.83
CA GLY A 227 -0.76 -7.83 14.54
C GLY A 227 -1.23 -6.39 14.72
N HIS A 228 -2.29 -6.16 15.50
CA HIS A 228 -2.64 -4.80 15.88
C HIS A 228 -1.49 -4.15 16.67
N PRO A 229 -1.03 -2.94 16.29
CA PRO A 229 0.00 -2.25 17.05
C PRO A 229 -0.49 -1.86 18.45
N LYS A 230 0.41 -1.90 19.43
CA LYS A 230 0.29 -1.13 20.69
C LYS A 230 0.71 0.31 20.44
N ARG A 231 0.57 1.18 21.45
CA ARG A 231 1.13 2.54 21.43
C ARG A 231 2.59 2.56 20.97
N GLN A 232 3.44 1.75 21.59
CA GLN A 232 4.86 1.62 21.21
C GLN A 232 5.05 1.13 19.77
N GLY A 233 4.08 0.39 19.23
CA GLY A 233 4.11 -0.04 17.85
C GLY A 233 3.82 1.07 16.86
N TYR A 234 2.85 1.95 17.18
CA TYR A 234 2.63 3.16 16.40
C TYR A 234 3.82 4.12 16.48
N GLU A 235 4.40 4.32 17.68
CA GLU A 235 5.62 5.13 17.87
C GLU A 235 6.79 4.60 16.99
N LEU A 236 6.94 3.29 16.88
CA LEU A 236 7.93 2.65 15.99
C LEU A 236 7.64 2.95 14.51
N ILE A 237 6.39 2.81 14.07
CA ILE A 237 5.98 3.11 12.69
C ILE A 237 6.28 4.57 12.34
N PHE A 238 5.98 5.52 13.24
CA PHE A 238 6.25 6.93 12.98
C PHE A 238 7.73 7.25 12.95
N ARG A 239 8.53 6.67 13.84
CA ARG A 239 9.99 6.84 13.80
C ARG A 239 10.59 6.37 12.46
N LEU A 240 10.07 5.28 11.89
CA LEU A 240 10.49 4.80 10.58
C LEU A 240 10.08 5.74 9.44
N ILE A 241 8.92 6.39 9.56
CA ILE A 241 8.46 7.40 8.60
C ILE A 241 9.28 8.69 8.71
N ASP A 242 9.67 9.08 9.92
CA ASP A 242 10.50 10.27 10.12
C ASP A 242 11.91 10.07 9.54
N ASP A 243 12.46 8.85 9.58
CA ASP A 243 13.76 8.51 8.97
C ASP A 243 13.85 8.82 7.46
N ILE A 244 12.72 8.89 6.75
CA ILE A 244 12.69 9.24 5.31
C ILE A 244 12.34 10.70 5.03
N ARG A 245 11.96 11.46 6.06
CA ARG A 245 11.61 12.89 5.94
C ARG A 245 12.83 13.81 5.98
N GLY A 246 13.93 13.37 6.59
CA GLY A 246 15.16 14.17 6.76
C GLY A 246 15.10 15.03 8.02
#